data_AF-G1CAN3-F1
#
_entry.id   AF-G1CAN3-F1
#
_cell.length_a   1.000
_cell.length_b   1.000
_cell.length_c   1.000
_cell.angle_alpha   90.00
_cell.angle_beta   90.00
_cell.angle_gamma   90.00
#
_symmetry.space_group_name_H-M   'P 1'
#
loop_
_entity.id
_entity.type
_entity.pdbx_description
1 polymer ?
#
loop_
_entity_poly.entity_id
_entity_poly.type
_entity_poly.pdbx_seq_one_letter_code
_entity_poly.pdbx_strand_id
1 'polypeptide(L)'
;AEARLLMFSHINLLSPAIGDPISVPTQDMLIGLYVLTIRNRRGICANRHNPYNRGNYQNNTVDNNDYKYTKEKELYFCSSYDVLGAYRQKRISLDSPLWLRWRLDQRVIGSREVPIEVQYESFGTYHEIYEHYLIVGSVKKEIHCIYIRTTLGHISFYREIEEAIQGFCRAYSYAI
;
A
#
# COMPACT_ATOMS: atom_id res chain seq x y z
N ALA A 1 43.41 -15.16 -6.93
CA ALA A 1 42.49 -15.05 -5.78
C ALA A 1 41.88 -13.64 -5.68
N GLU A 2 42.68 -12.58 -5.80
CA GLU A 2 42.25 -11.17 -5.64
C GLU A 2 41.08 -10.72 -6.53
N ALA A 3 41.05 -11.13 -7.80
CA ALA A 3 39.96 -10.76 -8.70
C ALA A 3 38.58 -11.20 -8.19
N ARG A 4 38.52 -12.34 -7.48
CA ARG A 4 37.28 -12.86 -6.91
C ARG A 4 36.88 -12.22 -5.57
N LEU A 5 37.79 -11.49 -4.93
CA LEU A 5 37.54 -10.87 -3.64
C LEU A 5 37.30 -9.36 -3.79
N LEU A 6 38.10 -8.70 -4.64
CA LEU A 6 38.13 -7.25 -4.76
C LEU A 6 37.46 -6.73 -6.04
N MET A 7 37.42 -7.52 -7.12
CA MET A 7 36.93 -7.05 -8.42
C MET A 7 35.54 -7.58 -8.79
N PHE A 8 34.82 -8.24 -7.87
CA PHE A 8 33.46 -8.66 -8.15
C PHE A 8 32.49 -7.49 -8.16
N SER A 9 31.60 -7.50 -9.15
CA SER A 9 30.60 -6.45 -9.37
C SER A 9 29.62 -6.29 -8.19
N HIS A 10 29.26 -7.37 -7.49
CA HIS A 10 28.31 -7.31 -6.37
C HIS A 10 28.89 -6.72 -5.08
N ILE A 11 30.21 -6.52 -5.02
CA ILE A 11 30.92 -5.87 -3.90
C ILE A 11 31.17 -4.39 -4.23
N ASN A 12 31.44 -4.09 -5.50
CA ASN A 12 31.74 -2.74 -6.00
C ASN A 12 30.47 -2.00 -6.45
N LEU A 13 29.46 -1.89 -5.57
CA LEU A 13 28.18 -1.24 -5.88
C LEU A 13 28.20 0.29 -5.73
N LEU A 14 29.19 0.82 -5.02
CA LEU A 14 29.32 2.24 -4.69
C LEU A 14 30.50 2.89 -5.44
N SER A 15 30.37 4.18 -5.70
CA SER A 15 31.44 5.01 -6.24
C SER A 15 32.54 5.22 -5.20
N PRO A 16 33.81 4.88 -5.49
CA PRO A 16 34.90 5.05 -4.53
C PRO A 16 35.21 6.52 -4.24
N ALA A 17 34.81 7.45 -5.12
CA ALA A 17 35.08 8.87 -4.96
C ALA A 17 34.02 9.61 -4.13
N ILE A 18 32.74 9.20 -4.25
CA ILE A 18 31.60 9.95 -3.71
C ILE A 18 30.77 9.11 -2.72
N GLY A 19 30.81 7.78 -2.83
CA GLY A 19 29.97 6.87 -2.05
C GLY A 19 28.58 6.62 -2.64
N ASP A 20 28.21 7.29 -3.73
CA ASP A 20 26.92 7.09 -4.40
C ASP A 20 26.81 5.70 -5.04
N PRO A 21 25.60 5.10 -5.07
CA PRO A 21 25.40 3.83 -5.74
C PRO A 21 25.60 3.98 -7.26
N ILE A 22 26.49 3.15 -7.83
CA ILE A 22 26.67 3.03 -9.28
C ILE A 22 25.65 2.05 -9.88
N SER A 23 25.19 1.09 -9.08
CA SER A 23 24.24 0.03 -9.45
C SER A 23 22.76 0.46 -9.34
N VAL A 24 22.45 1.67 -9.81
CA VAL A 24 21.07 2.18 -9.83
C VAL A 24 20.27 1.65 -11.03
N PRO A 25 18.93 1.54 -10.92
CA PRO A 25 18.10 1.13 -12.05
C PRO A 25 18.31 2.02 -13.29
N THR A 26 18.47 1.41 -14.45
CA THR A 26 18.64 2.10 -15.74
C THR A 26 17.29 2.52 -16.33
N GLN A 27 17.30 3.19 -17.49
CA GLN A 27 16.12 3.81 -18.11
C GLN A 27 14.88 2.89 -18.17
N ASP A 28 15.00 1.69 -18.75
CA ASP A 28 13.84 0.80 -18.91
C ASP A 28 13.31 0.29 -17.55
N MET A 29 14.22 0.07 -16.59
CA MET A 29 13.84 -0.29 -15.23
C MET A 29 13.11 0.87 -14.54
N LEU A 30 13.61 2.10 -14.68
CA LEU A 30 12.97 3.29 -14.12
C LEU A 30 11.58 3.51 -14.71
N ILE A 31 11.41 3.33 -16.02
CA ILE A 31 10.10 3.42 -16.69
C ILE A 31 9.17 2.32 -16.15
N GLY A 32 9.65 1.09 -16.02
CA GLY A 32 8.87 -0.02 -15.47
C GLY A 32 8.41 0.26 -14.02
N LEU A 33 9.33 0.70 -13.16
CA LEU A 33 9.04 1.06 -11.78
C LEU A 33 8.08 2.25 -11.69
N TYR A 34 8.25 3.26 -12.54
CA TYR A 34 7.36 4.41 -12.60
C TYR A 34 5.93 4.02 -12.97
N VAL A 35 5.75 3.19 -14.00
CA VAL A 35 4.42 2.70 -14.41
C VAL A 35 3.78 1.86 -13.31
N LEU A 36 4.56 1.03 -12.61
CA LEU A 36 4.05 0.23 -11.47
C LEU A 36 3.66 1.10 -10.27
N THR A 37 4.37 2.18 -10.00
CA THR A 37 4.17 3.01 -8.81
C THR A 37 3.36 4.28 -9.09
N ILE A 38 2.82 4.43 -10.31
CA ILE A 38 2.02 5.61 -10.64
C ILE A 38 0.78 5.66 -9.75
N ARG A 39 0.59 6.80 -9.10
CA ARG A 39 -0.44 6.96 -8.09
C ARG A 39 -1.66 7.66 -8.66
N ASN A 40 -2.81 7.03 -8.55
CA ASN A 40 -4.08 7.74 -8.70
C ASN A 40 -4.35 8.53 -7.40
N ARG A 41 -4.22 9.86 -7.45
CA ARG A 41 -4.29 10.77 -6.28
C ARG A 41 -5.68 10.90 -5.62
N ARG A 42 -6.55 9.90 -5.77
CA ARG A 42 -7.83 9.88 -5.05
C ARG A 42 -7.58 9.45 -3.61
N GLY A 43 -7.48 10.42 -2.70
CA GLY A 43 -7.51 10.18 -1.25
C GLY A 43 -8.88 9.71 -0.77
N ILE A 44 -8.98 9.32 0.50
CA ILE A 44 -10.25 8.83 1.10
C ILE A 44 -11.36 9.89 1.02
N CYS A 45 -11.01 11.17 1.16
CA CYS A 45 -11.97 12.28 1.14
C CYS A 45 -12.53 12.59 -0.26
N ALA A 46 -11.81 12.24 -1.33
CA ALA A 46 -12.25 12.49 -2.70
C ALA A 46 -13.48 11.64 -3.09
N ASN A 47 -13.63 10.45 -2.49
CA ASN A 47 -14.78 9.57 -2.73
C ASN A 47 -16.01 9.91 -1.87
N ARG A 48 -15.86 10.70 -0.80
CA ARG A 48 -16.96 11.03 0.12
C ARG A 48 -17.64 12.36 -0.19
N HIS A 49 -16.91 13.32 -0.73
CA HIS A 49 -17.46 14.62 -1.13
C HIS A 49 -17.66 14.64 -2.64
N ASN A 50 -18.76 14.05 -3.12
CA ASN A 50 -19.34 14.47 -4.39
C ASN A 50 -20.29 15.65 -4.09
N PRO A 51 -19.91 16.92 -4.36
CA PRO A 51 -20.76 18.07 -4.05
C PRO A 51 -22.02 18.19 -4.92
N TYR A 52 -22.30 17.25 -5.84
CA TYR A 52 -23.37 17.42 -6.83
C TYR A 52 -24.76 16.85 -6.47
N ASN A 53 -25.03 16.48 -5.21
CA ASN A 53 -26.39 16.12 -4.77
C ASN A 53 -26.93 17.06 -3.69
N ARG A 54 -26.91 18.36 -3.99
CA ARG A 54 -27.74 19.36 -3.28
C ARG A 54 -28.92 19.76 -4.17
N GLY A 55 -29.82 18.83 -4.39
CA GLY A 55 -31.12 19.07 -5.02
C GLY A 55 -32.22 18.54 -4.10
N ASN A 56 -32.99 19.45 -3.50
CA ASN A 56 -34.29 19.17 -2.88
C ASN A 56 -35.10 18.20 -3.76
N TYR A 57 -35.77 17.20 -3.19
CA TYR A 57 -37.19 16.92 -3.47
C TYR A 57 -37.79 16.04 -2.36
N GLN A 58 -39.02 16.43 -1.99
CA GLN A 58 -39.88 15.79 -1.02
C GLN A 58 -40.24 14.35 -1.42
N ASN A 59 -40.56 13.57 -0.40
CA ASN A 59 -41.26 12.28 -0.40
C ASN A 59 -42.07 12.00 -1.69
N ASN A 60 -41.82 10.84 -2.32
CA ASN A 60 -42.87 9.92 -2.76
C ASN A 60 -42.28 8.56 -3.13
N THR A 61 -42.90 7.53 -2.58
CA THR A 61 -42.69 6.10 -2.81
C THR A 61 -42.90 5.76 -4.29
N VAL A 62 -41.82 5.44 -4.99
CA VAL A 62 -41.86 4.65 -6.23
C VAL A 62 -40.64 3.75 -6.22
N ASP A 63 -40.89 2.45 -6.00
CA ASP A 63 -39.92 1.39 -6.19
C ASP A 63 -39.39 1.44 -7.62
N ASN A 64 -38.15 1.92 -7.77
CA ASN A 64 -37.33 1.68 -8.94
C ASN A 64 -35.90 1.43 -8.44
N ASN A 65 -35.64 0.15 -8.18
CA ASN A 65 -34.34 -0.43 -7.92
C ASN A 65 -33.46 -0.28 -9.19
N ASP A 66 -32.89 0.90 -9.45
CA ASP A 66 -31.85 1.01 -10.47
C ASP A 66 -30.89 2.20 -10.31
N TYR A 67 -30.65 2.62 -9.06
CA TYR A 67 -29.45 3.39 -8.72
C TYR A 67 -28.52 2.50 -7.92
N LYS A 68 -28.02 1.46 -8.59
CA LYS A 68 -26.78 0.80 -8.16
C LYS A 68 -25.63 1.77 -8.43
N TYR A 69 -25.56 2.83 -7.62
CA TYR A 69 -24.30 3.47 -7.28
C TYR A 69 -23.45 2.36 -6.68
N THR A 70 -22.70 1.64 -7.53
CA THR A 70 -21.59 0.80 -7.11
C THR A 70 -20.61 1.75 -6.47
N LYS A 71 -20.82 2.03 -5.17
CA LYS A 71 -19.74 2.22 -4.21
C LYS A 71 -18.83 1.05 -4.51
N GLU A 72 -17.80 1.26 -5.33
CA GLU A 72 -16.76 0.28 -5.58
C GLU A 72 -16.34 -0.16 -4.18
N LYS A 73 -16.72 -1.39 -3.84
CA LYS A 73 -16.61 -1.91 -2.50
C LYS A 73 -15.12 -1.85 -2.17
N GLU A 74 -14.70 -0.89 -1.35
CA GLU A 74 -13.29 -0.68 -1.08
C GLU A 74 -12.72 -2.02 -0.61
N LEU A 75 -11.76 -2.55 -1.38
CA LEU A 75 -11.32 -3.93 -1.22
C LEU A 75 -10.28 -4.00 -0.12
N TYR A 76 -10.54 -4.83 0.88
CA TYR A 76 -9.63 -5.09 1.99
C TYR A 76 -8.92 -6.42 1.78
N PHE A 77 -7.60 -6.41 1.94
CA PHE A 77 -6.75 -7.58 1.86
C PHE A 77 -5.88 -7.70 3.10
N CYS A 78 -5.73 -8.93 3.59
CA CYS A 78 -4.87 -9.24 4.72
C CYS A 78 -3.43 -9.54 4.30
N SER A 79 -3.23 -9.95 3.04
CA SER A 79 -1.95 -10.42 2.51
C SER A 79 -1.72 -9.92 1.09
N SER A 80 -0.46 -9.63 0.75
CA SER A 80 -0.05 -9.29 -0.62
C SER A 80 -0.32 -10.43 -1.61
N TYR A 81 -0.26 -11.69 -1.17
CA TYR A 81 -0.55 -12.85 -2.00
C TYR A 81 -2.01 -12.91 -2.44
N ASP A 82 -2.95 -12.52 -1.56
CA ASP A 82 -4.38 -12.49 -1.88
C ASP A 82 -4.67 -11.43 -2.95
N VAL A 83 -3.99 -10.28 -2.85
CA VAL A 83 -4.08 -9.20 -3.84
C VAL A 83 -3.60 -9.68 -5.21
N LEU A 84 -2.44 -10.36 -5.25
CA LEU A 84 -1.88 -10.90 -6.50
C LEU A 84 -2.78 -11.98 -7.10
N GLY A 85 -3.37 -12.84 -6.26
CA GLY A 85 -4.35 -13.84 -6.68
C GLY A 85 -5.59 -13.21 -7.30
N ALA A 86 -6.12 -12.16 -6.67
CA ALA A 86 -7.28 -11.42 -7.17
C ALA A 86 -6.98 -10.67 -8.48
N TYR A 87 -5.76 -10.15 -8.65
CA TYR A 87 -5.29 -9.56 -9.90
C TYR A 87 -5.23 -10.59 -11.04
N ARG A 88 -4.67 -11.78 -10.79
CA ARG A 88 -4.64 -12.88 -11.77
C ARG A 88 -6.04 -13.30 -12.22
N GLN A 89 -7.01 -13.21 -11.31
CA GLN A 89 -8.43 -13.46 -11.60
C GLN A 89 -9.12 -12.28 -12.29
N LYS A 90 -8.40 -11.21 -12.64
CA LYS A 90 -8.91 -9.97 -13.26
C LYS A 90 -10.02 -9.29 -12.44
N ARG A 91 -10.05 -9.53 -11.12
CA ARG A 91 -11.00 -8.89 -10.19
C ARG A 91 -10.58 -7.47 -9.81
N ILE A 92 -9.30 -7.17 -9.97
CA ILE A 92 -8.66 -5.92 -9.56
C ILE A 92 -7.79 -5.45 -10.73
N SER A 93 -7.70 -4.13 -10.92
CA SER A 93 -6.81 -3.51 -11.89
C SER A 93 -5.49 -3.05 -11.23
N LEU A 94 -4.46 -2.72 -12.01
CA LEU A 94 -3.21 -2.22 -11.45
C LEU A 94 -3.39 -0.88 -10.70
N ASP A 95 -4.23 0.00 -11.24
CA ASP A 95 -4.41 1.37 -10.76
C ASP A 95 -5.49 1.52 -9.68
N SER A 96 -6.30 0.48 -9.44
CA SER A 96 -7.38 0.54 -8.47
C SER A 96 -6.84 0.62 -7.04
N PRO A 97 -7.24 1.62 -6.25
CA PRO A 97 -6.84 1.72 -4.86
C PRO A 97 -7.48 0.60 -4.04
N LEU A 98 -6.71 0.04 -3.11
CA LEU A 98 -7.14 -1.02 -2.21
C LEU A 98 -6.52 -0.83 -0.83
N TRP A 99 -7.08 -1.53 0.16
CA TRP A 99 -6.62 -1.52 1.53
C TRP A 99 -5.84 -2.79 1.82
N LEU A 100 -4.58 -2.65 2.23
CA LEU A 100 -3.74 -3.76 2.67
C LEU A 100 -3.49 -3.66 4.18
N ARG A 101 -3.68 -4.78 4.89
CA ARG A 101 -3.31 -4.89 6.30
C ARG A 101 -1.78 -4.80 6.46
N TRP A 102 -1.33 -3.78 7.17
CA TRP A 102 0.06 -3.56 7.54
C TRP A 102 0.44 -4.39 8.77
N ARG A 103 1.61 -5.01 8.73
CA ARG A 103 2.15 -5.77 9.85
C ARG A 103 2.80 -4.80 10.85
N LEU A 104 2.42 -4.92 12.12
CA LEU A 104 2.82 -4.02 13.20
C LEU A 104 4.32 -4.08 13.55
N ASP A 105 5.03 -5.13 13.12
CA ASP A 105 6.46 -5.31 13.36
C ASP A 105 7.32 -4.30 12.56
N GLN A 106 6.80 -3.79 11.43
CA GLN A 106 7.42 -2.74 10.63
C GLN A 106 6.97 -1.37 11.15
N ARG A 107 7.60 -0.93 12.24
CA ARG A 107 7.33 0.38 12.87
C ARG A 107 7.99 1.52 12.10
N VAL A 108 7.38 1.94 11.00
CA VAL A 108 7.64 3.25 10.38
C VAL A 108 6.31 3.81 9.89
N ILE A 109 5.47 4.30 10.81
CA ILE A 109 4.39 5.22 10.44
C ILE A 109 4.82 6.57 10.96
N GLY A 110 5.64 7.21 10.12
CA GLY A 110 6.18 8.54 10.35
C GLY A 110 5.18 9.59 9.93
N SER A 111 4.57 10.24 10.90
CA SER A 111 4.29 11.68 11.00
C SER A 111 3.13 11.89 11.99
N ARG A 112 3.22 12.95 12.81
CA ARG A 112 2.17 13.34 13.77
C ARG A 112 1.00 14.01 13.03
N GLU A 113 0.37 13.30 12.11
CA GLU A 113 -0.81 13.79 11.41
C GLU A 113 -2.04 13.69 12.33
N VAL A 114 -2.98 14.63 12.16
CA VAL A 114 -4.27 14.62 12.86
C VAL A 114 -5.23 13.75 12.04
N PRO A 115 -5.97 12.81 12.64
CA PRO A 115 -6.94 12.00 11.92
C PRO A 115 -8.03 12.88 11.33
N ILE A 116 -8.48 12.53 10.12
CA ILE A 116 -9.57 13.20 9.42
C ILE A 116 -10.89 12.89 10.11
N GLU A 117 -11.04 11.64 10.56
CA GLU A 117 -12.24 11.17 11.25
C GLU A 117 -11.85 10.10 12.27
N VAL A 118 -12.45 10.15 13.45
CA VAL A 118 -12.33 9.10 14.47
C VAL A 118 -13.73 8.57 14.76
N GLN A 119 -13.95 7.28 14.50
CA GLN A 119 -15.22 6.61 14.74
C GLN A 119 -15.06 5.66 15.94
N TYR A 120 -16.03 5.68 16.84
CA TYR A 120 -16.10 4.77 17.98
C TYR A 120 -17.29 3.82 17.81
N GLU A 121 -17.03 2.53 17.95
CA GLU A 121 -18.05 1.49 17.89
C GLU A 121 -18.46 1.09 19.32
N SER A 122 -19.71 0.67 19.50
CA SER A 122 -20.27 0.31 20.80
C SER A 122 -19.55 -0.86 21.48
N PHE A 123 -18.84 -1.70 20.72
CA PHE A 123 -18.04 -2.81 21.22
C PHE A 123 -16.67 -2.40 21.77
N GLY A 124 -16.34 -1.11 21.73
CA GLY A 124 -15.06 -0.59 22.21
C GLY A 124 -13.93 -0.68 21.19
N THR A 125 -14.27 -0.92 19.93
CA THR A 125 -13.37 -0.72 18.78
C THR A 125 -13.41 0.73 18.35
N TYR A 126 -12.26 1.28 17.97
CA TYR A 126 -12.18 2.60 17.38
C TYR A 126 -11.47 2.52 16.03
N HIS A 127 -11.87 3.41 15.13
CA HIS A 127 -11.31 3.57 13.80
C HIS A 127 -10.80 5.00 13.64
N GLU A 128 -9.49 5.17 13.53
CA GLU A 128 -8.87 6.45 13.18
C GLU A 128 -8.57 6.45 11.68
N ILE A 129 -9.25 7.33 10.96
CA ILE A 129 -9.17 7.45 9.51
C ILE A 129 -8.24 8.62 9.17
N TYR A 130 -7.13 8.32 8.51
CA TYR A 130 -6.18 9.30 7.98
C TYR A 130 -6.31 9.39 6.47
N GLU A 131 -5.56 10.27 5.80
CA GLU A 131 -5.67 10.41 4.35
C GLU A 131 -5.30 9.12 3.59
N HIS A 132 -4.32 8.38 4.12
CA HIS A 132 -3.67 7.27 3.42
C HIS A 132 -3.63 5.95 4.20
N TYR A 133 -4.04 5.97 5.47
CA TYR A 133 -4.08 4.79 6.31
C TYR A 133 -5.25 4.84 7.29
N LEU A 134 -5.60 3.68 7.82
CA LEU A 134 -6.68 3.47 8.77
C LEU A 134 -6.11 2.68 9.94
N ILE A 135 -6.26 3.20 11.16
CA ILE A 135 -5.87 2.48 12.37
C ILE A 135 -7.14 1.92 13.00
N VAL A 136 -7.10 0.63 13.34
CA VAL A 136 -8.15 -0.05 14.09
C VAL A 136 -7.57 -0.49 15.42
N GLY A 137 -8.17 -0.04 16.51
CA GLY A 137 -7.72 -0.35 17.87
C GLY A 137 -8.86 -0.54 18.85
N SER A 138 -8.50 -0.86 20.09
CA SER A 138 -9.42 -1.02 21.23
C SER A 138 -9.38 0.22 22.14
N VAL A 139 -10.45 0.51 22.88
CA VAL A 139 -10.52 1.62 23.88
C VAL A 139 -9.30 1.67 24.81
N LYS A 140 -8.66 0.53 25.09
CA LYS A 140 -7.42 0.45 25.88
C LYS A 140 -6.16 1.00 25.17
N LYS A 141 -6.32 1.59 23.99
CA LYS A 141 -5.25 2.07 23.08
C LYS A 141 -4.34 0.97 22.54
N GLU A 142 -4.82 -0.27 22.51
CA GLU A 142 -4.13 -1.37 21.83
C GLU A 142 -4.49 -1.38 20.35
N ILE A 143 -3.49 -1.18 19.49
CA ILE A 143 -3.66 -1.22 18.04
C ILE A 143 -3.81 -2.68 17.60
N HIS A 144 -4.95 -3.00 16.99
CA HIS A 144 -5.22 -4.34 16.47
C HIS A 144 -4.64 -4.51 15.07
N CYS A 145 -4.92 -3.55 14.20
CA CYS A 145 -4.54 -3.59 12.79
C CYS A 145 -4.35 -2.18 12.28
N ILE A 146 -3.43 -2.02 11.33
CA ILE A 146 -3.31 -0.82 10.51
C ILE A 146 -3.57 -1.25 9.08
N TYR A 147 -4.38 -0.49 8.35
CA TYR A 147 -4.59 -0.69 6.94
C TYR A 147 -3.98 0.49 6.19
N ILE A 148 -3.24 0.20 5.13
CA ILE A 148 -2.65 1.22 4.26
C ILE A 148 -3.39 1.19 2.94
N ARG A 149 -3.78 2.37 2.46
CA ARG A 149 -4.36 2.55 1.14
C ARG A 149 -3.23 2.58 0.12
N THR A 150 -3.16 1.56 -0.72
CA THR A 150 -2.09 1.36 -1.68
C THR A 150 -2.63 0.84 -3.01
N THR A 151 -1.77 0.67 -4.01
CA THR A 151 -2.10 0.03 -5.29
C THR A 151 -1.37 -1.29 -5.42
N LEU A 152 -1.83 -2.14 -6.34
CA LEU A 152 -1.19 -3.43 -6.59
C LEU A 152 0.28 -3.28 -6.99
N GLY A 153 0.63 -2.28 -7.80
CA GLY A 153 2.01 -2.10 -8.26
C GLY A 153 2.98 -1.74 -7.14
N HIS A 154 2.58 -0.90 -6.18
CA HIS A 154 3.36 -0.68 -4.96
C HIS A 154 3.55 -1.96 -4.15
N ILE A 155 2.47 -2.73 -3.95
CA ILE A 155 2.54 -4.00 -3.22
C ILE A 155 3.50 -4.97 -3.90
N SER A 156 3.42 -5.10 -5.22
CA SER A 156 4.30 -5.96 -5.99
C SER A 156 5.75 -5.52 -5.82
N PHE A 157 6.03 -4.23 -5.96
CA PHE A 157 7.38 -3.69 -5.82
C PHE A 157 7.98 -3.95 -4.43
N TYR A 158 7.25 -3.62 -3.36
CA TYR A 158 7.72 -3.86 -1.99
C TYR A 158 7.90 -5.35 -1.68
N ARG A 159 7.05 -6.21 -2.22
CA ARG A 159 7.18 -7.66 -2.08
C ARG A 159 8.47 -8.16 -2.73
N GLU A 160 8.78 -7.75 -3.95
CA GLU A 160 10.02 -8.17 -4.64
C GLU A 160 11.26 -7.70 -3.86
N ILE A 161 11.23 -6.49 -3.28
CA ILE A 161 12.30 -6.01 -2.39
C ILE A 161 12.43 -6.89 -1.14
N GLU A 162 11.31 -7.19 -0.46
CA GLU A 162 11.31 -8.02 0.74
C GLU A 162 11.84 -9.43 0.44
N GLU A 163 11.41 -10.04 -0.66
CA GLU A 163 11.89 -11.35 -1.11
C GLU A 163 13.39 -11.34 -1.46
N ALA A 164 13.87 -10.28 -2.12
CA ALA A 164 15.29 -10.11 -2.43
C ALA A 164 16.15 -9.98 -1.15
N ILE A 165 15.70 -9.18 -0.18
CA ILE A 165 16.39 -9.01 1.12
C ILE A 165 16.40 -10.33 1.89
N GLN A 166 15.25 -11.00 1.98
CA GLN A 166 15.14 -12.28 2.67
C GLN A 166 16.03 -13.35 2.02
N GLY A 167 16.07 -13.39 0.68
CA GLY A 167 16.93 -14.28 -0.10
C GLY A 167 18.41 -14.03 0.18
N PHE A 168 18.81 -12.75 0.23
CA PHE A 168 20.17 -12.36 0.57
C PHE A 168 20.57 -12.79 1.99
N CYS A 169 19.73 -12.51 2.99
CA CYS A 169 19.96 -12.91 4.38
C CYS A 169 20.13 -14.44 4.53
N ARG A 170 19.30 -15.22 3.82
CA ARG A 170 19.42 -16.69 3.82
C ARG A 170 20.74 -17.14 3.20
N ALA A 171 21.11 -16.62 2.03
CA ALA A 171 22.37 -16.96 1.38
C ALA A 171 23.58 -16.66 2.28
N TYR A 172 23.56 -15.54 3.01
CA TYR A 172 24.60 -15.19 3.97
C TYR A 172 24.67 -16.16 5.15
N SER A 173 23.53 -16.61 5.68
CA SER A 173 23.49 -17.56 6.79
C SER A 173 24.00 -18.97 6.46
N TYR A 174 24.02 -19.38 5.19
CA TYR A 174 24.57 -20.67 4.75
C TYR A 174 26.03 -20.59 4.29
N ALA A 175 26.58 -19.37 4.18
CA ALA A 175 27.96 -19.13 3.78
C ALA A 175 28.92 -19.00 4.98
N ILE A 176 28.39 -19.01 6.20
CA ILE A 176 29.11 -19.11 7.48
C ILE A 176 28.99 -20.56 7.97
#